data_AF-A0A817VUR8-F1
#
_entry.id   AF-A0A817VUR8-F1
#
_cell.length_a   1.000
_cell.length_b   1.000
_cell.length_c   1.000
_cell.angle_alpha   90.00
_cell.angle_beta   90.00
_cell.angle_gamma   90.00
#
_symmetry.space_group_name_H-M   'P 1'
#
loop_
_entity.id
_entity.type
_entity.pdbx_description
1 polymer ?
#
loop_
_entity_poly.entity_id
_entity_poly.type
_entity_poly.pdbx_seq_one_letter_code
_entity_poly.pdbx_strand_id
1 'polypeptide(L)'
;MVSSIGQRMFTVIYIYKTNNAVTGDVYLKQCIQRRLIPFIKTNHLKTKFIFWPDLAKAHYTPQVLRVLEANSIPFVPKEKNPPNVPQVRPIEDLWGILKQMVYAQNYEAKNFDQLASRIRKKFEN
;
A
#
# COMPACT_ATOMS: atom_id res chain seq x y z
N MET A 1 -5.17 4.10 -2.96
CA MET A 1 -4.19 3.25 -3.67
C MET A 1 -3.43 2.48 -2.62
N VAL A 2 -3.10 1.22 -2.85
CA VAL A 2 -2.33 0.43 -1.87
C VAL A 2 -1.14 -0.22 -2.57
N SER A 3 0.05 -0.02 -2.00
CA SER A 3 1.29 -0.69 -2.35
C SER A 3 2.07 -1.00 -1.07
N SER A 4 2.98 -1.96 -1.15
CA SER A 4 3.89 -2.34 -0.07
C SER A 4 5.33 -2.25 -0.59
N ILE A 5 6.20 -1.68 0.24
CA ILE A 5 7.61 -1.44 -0.08
C ILE A 5 8.46 -2.32 0.83
N GLY A 6 9.36 -3.09 0.23
CA GLY A 6 10.51 -3.67 0.90
C GLY A 6 11.79 -2.97 0.43
N GLN A 7 12.89 -3.07 1.19
CA GLN A 7 14.20 -2.45 0.86
C GLN A 7 14.75 -2.80 -0.54
N ARG A 8 14.18 -3.79 -1.23
CA ARG A 8 14.64 -4.25 -2.56
C ARG A 8 13.52 -4.51 -3.57
N MET A 9 12.24 -4.34 -3.20
CA MET A 9 11.11 -4.71 -4.06
C MET A 9 9.83 -3.94 -3.74
N PHE A 10 9.03 -3.69 -4.77
CA PHE A 10 7.71 -3.08 -4.67
C PHE A 10 6.63 -4.08 -5.09
N THR A 11 5.47 -4.07 -4.43
CA THR A 11 4.26 -4.71 -4.99
C THR A 11 3.75 -3.93 -6.19
N VAL A 12 3.14 -4.61 -7.16
CA VAL A 12 2.31 -3.96 -8.20
C VAL A 12 1.28 -3.03 -7.55
N ILE A 13 1.17 -1.79 -8.03
CA ILE A 13 0.17 -0.83 -7.56
C ILE A 13 -1.24 -1.40 -7.73
N TYR A 14 -2.03 -1.35 -6.67
CA TYR A 14 -3.47 -1.56 -6.76
C TYR A 14 -4.25 -0.26 -6.70
N ILE A 15 -4.97 0.02 -7.79
CA ILE A 15 -5.91 1.14 -7.90
C ILE A 15 -7.33 0.58 -7.78
N TYR A 16 -8.01 0.96 -6.71
CA TYR A 16 -9.40 0.59 -6.46
C TYR A 16 -10.31 1.79 -6.73
N LYS A 17 -11.25 1.65 -7.67
CA LYS A 17 -12.25 2.67 -7.98
C LYS A 17 -13.39 2.59 -6.97
N THR A 18 -13.55 3.64 -6.16
CA THR A 18 -14.62 3.75 -5.17
C THR A 18 -14.95 5.23 -4.97
N ASN A 19 -16.22 5.53 -4.73
CA ASN A 19 -16.66 6.87 -4.31
C ASN A 19 -16.66 7.02 -2.77
N ASN A 20 -16.38 5.92 -2.05
CA ASN A 20 -16.35 5.85 -0.59
C ASN A 20 -14.96 5.50 -0.07
N ALA A 21 -14.72 5.77 1.21
CA ALA A 21 -13.54 5.30 1.92
C ALA A 21 -13.39 3.77 1.83
N VAL A 22 -12.15 3.29 1.78
CA VAL A 22 -11.85 1.86 1.79
C VAL A 22 -12.24 1.28 3.16
N THR A 23 -13.15 0.31 3.17
CA THR A 23 -13.57 -0.39 4.38
C THR A 23 -12.53 -1.43 4.81
N GLY A 24 -12.63 -1.89 6.06
CA GLY A 24 -11.79 -2.99 6.56
C GLY A 24 -11.89 -4.25 5.70
N ASP A 25 -13.07 -4.58 5.19
CA ASP A 25 -13.29 -5.76 4.35
C ASP A 25 -12.64 -5.65 2.97
N VAL A 26 -12.74 -4.48 2.34
CA VAL A 26 -12.07 -4.23 1.05
C VAL A 26 -10.57 -4.28 1.25
N TYR A 27 -10.07 -3.66 2.32
CA TYR A 27 -8.64 -3.69 2.65
C TYR A 27 -8.15 -5.13 2.89
N LEU A 28 -8.87 -5.90 3.71
CA LEU A 28 -8.53 -7.29 4.02
C LEU A 28 -8.50 -8.16 2.76
N LYS A 29 -9.59 -8.18 1.98
CA LYS A 29 -9.72 -9.09 0.83
C LYS A 29 -8.81 -8.67 -0.32
N GLN A 30 -8.78 -7.37 -0.64
CA GLN A 30 -8.06 -6.91 -1.82
C GLN A 30 -6.59 -6.59 -1.52
N CYS A 31 -6.28 -5.97 -0.38
CA CYS A 31 -4.91 -5.50 -0.13
C CYS A 31 -4.09 -6.55 0.62
N ILE A 32 -4.65 -7.15 1.68
CA ILE A 32 -3.91 -8.11 2.49
C ILE A 32 -3.86 -9.50 1.83
N GLN A 33 -5.02 -10.13 1.63
CA GLN A 33 -5.09 -11.53 1.19
C GLN A 33 -4.63 -11.74 -0.26
N ARG A 34 -5.08 -10.87 -1.17
CA ARG A 34 -4.77 -11.02 -2.60
C ARG A 34 -3.41 -10.48 -3.03
N ARG A 35 -2.75 -9.64 -2.22
CA ARG A 35 -1.57 -8.89 -2.65
C ARG A 35 -0.41 -8.95 -1.66
N LEU A 36 -0.60 -8.43 -0.44
CA LEU A 36 0.48 -8.41 0.56
C LEU A 36 0.97 -9.82 0.91
N ILE A 37 0.06 -10.74 1.24
CA ILE A 37 0.43 -12.11 1.62
C ILE A 37 1.20 -12.82 0.49
N PRO A 38 0.70 -12.86 -0.76
CA PRO A 38 1.47 -13.40 -1.88
C PRO A 38 2.82 -12.73 -2.05
N PHE A 39 2.89 -11.40 -2.01
CA PHE A 39 4.14 -10.67 -2.17
C PHE A 39 5.19 -11.03 -1.12
N ILE A 40 4.80 -11.12 0.15
CA ILE A 40 5.70 -11.53 1.23
C ILE A 40 6.16 -12.97 1.03
N LYS A 41 5.23 -13.87 0.70
CA LYS A 41 5.55 -15.29 0.44
C LYS A 41 6.44 -15.49 -0.79
N THR A 42 6.39 -14.61 -1.77
CA THR A 42 7.28 -14.71 -2.93
C THR A 42 8.65 -14.11 -2.66
N ASN A 43 8.72 -12.98 -1.94
CA ASN A 43 9.92 -12.14 -1.94
C ASN A 43 10.65 -12.06 -0.60
N HIS A 44 9.99 -12.41 0.50
CA HIS A 44 10.48 -12.15 1.85
C HIS A 44 10.54 -13.39 2.75
N LEU A 45 10.34 -14.61 2.23
CA LEU A 45 10.36 -15.85 3.02
C LEU A 45 11.64 -16.06 3.84
N LYS A 46 12.78 -15.56 3.35
CA LYS A 46 14.11 -15.75 3.98
C LYS A 46 14.67 -14.46 4.60
N THR A 47 13.93 -13.37 4.56
CA THR A 47 14.39 -12.06 5.05
C THR A 47 13.63 -11.65 6.30
N LYS A 48 14.31 -11.06 7.27
CA LYS A 48 13.63 -10.39 8.38
C LYS A 48 12.94 -9.13 7.85
N PHE A 49 11.66 -9.00 8.13
CA PHE A 49 10.88 -7.82 7.76
C PHE A 49 9.88 -7.50 8.87
N ILE A 50 9.31 -6.29 8.82
CA ILE A 50 8.16 -5.90 9.63
C ILE A 50 7.18 -5.12 8.74
N PHE A 51 5.91 -5.49 8.78
CA PHE A 51 4.86 -4.78 8.07
C PHE A 51 4.46 -3.53 8.85
N TRP A 52 4.63 -2.35 8.25
CA TRP A 52 4.37 -1.08 8.92
C TRP A 52 3.28 -0.28 8.19
N PRO A 53 1.99 -0.53 8.48
CA PRO A 53 0.90 0.25 7.91
C PRO A 53 0.81 1.64 8.56
N ASP A 54 0.09 2.57 7.94
CA ASP A 54 -0.34 3.81 8.59
C ASP A 54 -1.49 3.54 9.60
N LEU A 55 -1.92 4.60 10.31
CA LEU A 55 -2.96 4.52 11.34
C LEU A 55 -4.41 4.52 10.81
N ALA A 56 -4.65 4.31 9.52
CA ALA A 56 -6.00 4.20 8.98
C ALA A 56 -6.79 3.09 9.70
N LYS A 57 -8.05 3.38 10.05
CA LYS A 57 -8.91 2.45 10.80
C LYS A 57 -9.01 1.07 10.15
N ALA A 58 -9.00 1.01 8.81
CA ALA A 58 -9.08 -0.23 8.05
C ALA A 58 -7.88 -1.16 8.27
N HIS A 59 -6.70 -0.64 8.63
CA HIS A 59 -5.48 -1.42 8.80
C HIS A 59 -5.43 -2.17 10.13
N TYR A 60 -6.14 -1.67 11.14
CA TYR A 60 -6.12 -2.19 12.51
C TYR A 60 -7.48 -2.79 12.92
N THR A 61 -8.30 -3.23 11.96
CA THR A 61 -9.52 -3.97 12.31
C THR A 61 -9.16 -5.35 12.87
N PRO A 62 -9.95 -5.90 13.80
CA PRO A 62 -9.65 -7.22 14.40
C PRO A 62 -9.46 -8.33 13.37
N GLN A 63 -10.21 -8.30 12.27
CA GLN A 63 -10.13 -9.28 11.19
C GLN A 63 -8.80 -9.18 10.44
N VAL A 64 -8.30 -7.96 10.20
CA VAL A 64 -7.01 -7.75 9.52
C VAL A 64 -5.87 -8.25 10.39
N LEU A 65 -5.86 -7.87 11.68
CA LEU A 65 -4.82 -8.31 12.61
C LEU A 65 -4.78 -9.83 12.74
N ARG A 66 -5.94 -10.48 12.90
CA ARG A 66 -6.05 -11.95 12.95
C ARG A 66 -5.47 -12.62 11.70
N VAL A 67 -5.69 -12.05 10.50
CA VAL A 67 -5.15 -12.61 9.25
C VAL A 67 -3.64 -12.40 9.14
N LEU A 68 -3.11 -11.28 9.61
CA LEU A 68 -1.66 -11.07 9.68
C LEU A 68 -0.99 -12.06 10.63
N GLU A 69 -1.55 -12.24 11.82
CA GLU A 69 -1.08 -13.21 12.83
C GLU A 69 -1.11 -14.64 12.30
N ALA A 70 -2.24 -15.06 11.71
CA ALA A 70 -2.41 -16.40 11.14
C ALA A 70 -1.45 -16.69 9.97
N ASN A 71 -0.90 -15.66 9.32
CA ASN A 71 0.12 -15.79 8.27
C ASN A 71 1.54 -15.52 8.79
N SER A 72 1.73 -15.40 10.11
CA SER A 72 3.02 -15.10 10.75
C SER A 72 3.68 -13.84 10.19
N ILE A 73 2.88 -12.83 9.83
CA ILE A 73 3.37 -11.55 9.34
C ILE A 73 3.59 -10.62 10.55
N PRO A 74 4.85 -10.31 10.93
CA PRO A 74 5.11 -9.33 11.97
C PRO A 74 4.64 -7.95 11.51
N PHE A 75 3.97 -7.20 12.37
CA PHE A 75 3.49 -5.86 12.07
C PHE A 75 3.71 -4.89 13.23
N VAL A 76 3.75 -3.57 12.94
CA VAL A 76 3.85 -2.53 13.98
C VAL A 76 2.49 -2.37 14.68
N PRO A 77 2.40 -2.63 16.01
CA PRO A 77 1.18 -2.42 16.77
C PRO A 77 0.74 -0.96 16.74
N LYS A 78 -0.57 -0.72 16.83
CA LYS A 78 -1.15 0.63 16.72
C LYS A 78 -0.59 1.57 17.77
N GLU A 79 -0.39 1.08 18.99
CA GLU A 79 0.08 1.81 20.16
C GLU A 79 1.55 2.22 20.03
N LYS A 80 2.32 1.49 19.20
CA LYS A 80 3.72 1.76 18.91
C LYS A 80 3.92 2.47 17.56
N ASN A 81 2.83 2.78 16.86
CA ASN A 81 2.86 3.43 15.57
C ASN A 81 2.66 4.95 15.76
N PRO A 82 3.72 5.76 15.68
CA PRO A 82 3.62 7.19 15.95
C PRO A 82 2.59 7.87 15.01
N PRO A 83 1.66 8.67 15.55
CA PRO A 83 0.72 9.43 14.73
C PRO A 83 1.42 10.59 14.03
N ASN A 84 0.89 11.00 12.87
CA ASN A 84 1.26 12.24 12.17
C ASN A 84 2.75 12.39 11.84
N VAL A 85 3.46 11.30 11.55
CA VAL A 85 4.85 11.31 11.08
C VAL A 85 4.97 10.83 9.63
N PRO A 86 4.41 11.56 8.64
CA PRO A 86 4.53 11.16 7.23
C PRO A 86 5.99 11.15 6.75
N GLN A 87 6.81 12.07 7.28
CA GLN A 87 8.23 12.26 6.95
C GLN A 87 9.08 10.99 7.13
N VAL A 88 8.69 10.09 8.06
CA VAL A 88 9.46 8.87 8.35
C VAL A 88 8.94 7.65 7.59
N ARG A 89 7.92 7.82 6.74
CA ARG A 89 7.30 6.73 5.97
C ARG A 89 7.79 6.80 4.53
N PRO A 90 8.66 5.87 4.08
CA PRO A 90 9.18 5.87 2.70
C PRO A 90 8.11 5.80 1.60
N ILE A 91 6.89 5.37 1.95
CA ILE A 91 5.74 5.36 1.04
C ILE A 91 5.32 6.78 0.62
N GLU A 92 5.51 7.78 1.47
CA GLU A 92 5.16 9.18 1.16
C GLU A 92 6.10 9.76 0.11
N ASP A 93 7.40 9.47 0.21
CA ASP A 93 8.38 9.84 -0.81
C ASP A 93 8.05 9.20 -2.16
N LEU A 94 7.67 7.92 -2.16
CA LEU A 94 7.23 7.20 -3.35
C LEU A 94 6.00 7.88 -3.98
N TRP A 95 5.01 8.28 -3.17
CA TRP A 95 3.83 8.99 -3.66
C TRP A 95 4.17 10.39 -4.18
N GLY A 96 5.09 11.10 -3.54
CA GLY A 96 5.59 12.39 -3.99
C GLY A 96 6.23 12.30 -5.38
N ILE A 97 7.16 11.36 -5.56
CA ILE A 97 7.85 11.10 -6.83
C ILE A 97 6.84 10.67 -7.90
N LEU A 98 5.97 9.70 -7.60
CA LEU A 98 4.98 9.21 -8.55
C LEU A 98 4.02 10.32 -8.99
N LYS A 99 3.59 11.19 -8.07
CA LYS A 99 2.74 12.34 -8.39
C LYS A 99 3.46 13.29 -9.37
N GLN A 100 4.71 13.63 -9.10
CA GLN A 100 5.51 14.47 -10.02
C GLN A 100 5.61 13.83 -11.41
N MET A 101 5.87 12.52 -11.49
CA MET A 101 5.97 11.79 -12.75
C MET A 101 4.63 11.72 -13.52
N VAL A 102 3.51 11.54 -12.81
CA VAL A 102 2.17 11.46 -13.41
C VAL A 102 1.80 12.79 -14.07
N TYR A 103 2.02 13.91 -13.36
CA TYR A 103 1.62 15.25 -13.77
C TYR A 103 2.70 16.05 -14.52
N ALA A 104 3.88 15.46 -14.78
CA ALA A 104 4.92 16.06 -15.59
C ALA A 104 4.38 16.49 -16.97
N GLN A 105 4.98 17.56 -17.53
CA GLN A 105 4.63 18.11 -18.85
C GLN A 105 3.18 18.62 -18.94
N ASN A 106 2.65 19.19 -17.85
CA ASN A 106 1.28 19.70 -17.76
C ASN A 106 0.22 18.65 -18.12
N TYR A 107 0.49 17.37 -17.81
CA TYR A 107 -0.47 16.30 -18.08
C TYR A 107 -1.69 16.43 -17.15
N GLU A 108 -2.88 16.35 -17.73
CA GLU A 108 -4.14 16.32 -17.00
C GLU A 108 -4.97 15.11 -17.42
N ALA A 109 -5.44 14.33 -16.45
CA ALA A 109 -6.31 13.18 -16.71
C ALA A 109 -7.77 13.64 -16.80
N LYS A 110 -8.45 13.32 -17.90
CA LYS A 110 -9.85 13.72 -18.11
C LYS A 110 -10.86 12.80 -17.40
N ASN A 111 -10.42 11.62 -17.00
CA ASN A 111 -11.22 10.64 -16.29
C ASN A 111 -10.33 9.68 -15.49
N PHE A 112 -10.99 8.88 -14.65
CA PHE A 112 -10.32 7.90 -13.79
C PHE A 112 -9.48 6.88 -14.57
N ASP A 113 -9.94 6.42 -15.72
CA ASP A 113 -9.25 5.36 -16.47
C ASP A 113 -7.94 5.87 -17.09
N GLN A 114 -7.95 7.11 -17.59
CA GLN A 114 -6.74 7.81 -18.03
C GLN A 114 -5.76 8.01 -16.88
N LEU A 115 -6.24 8.43 -15.69
CA LEU A 115 -5.40 8.59 -14.51
C LEU A 115 -4.79 7.26 -14.08
N ALA A 116 -5.61 6.20 -13.99
CA ALA A 116 -5.17 4.87 -13.59
C ALA A 116 -4.15 4.27 -14.57
N SER A 117 -4.36 4.45 -15.88
CA SER A 117 -3.40 4.04 -16.92
C SER A 117 -2.08 4.78 -16.80
N ARG A 118 -2.12 6.12 -16.62
CA ARG A 118 -0.92 6.95 -16.44
C ARG A 118 -0.12 6.54 -15.21
N ILE A 119 -0.80 6.30 -14.08
CA ILE A 119 -0.16 5.86 -12.83
C ILE A 119 0.57 4.54 -13.03
N ARG A 120 -0.08 3.52 -13.61
CA ARG A 120 0.56 2.21 -13.87
C ARG A 120 1.81 2.37 -14.73
N LYS A 121 1.68 3.12 -15.84
CA LYS A 121 2.82 3.41 -16.73
C LYS A 121 3.97 4.09 -16.00
N LYS A 122 3.69 5.04 -15.09
CA LYS A 122 4.75 5.75 -14.36
C LYS A 122 5.33 4.97 -13.18
N PHE A 123 4.67 3.93 -12.73
CA PHE A 123 5.17 3.08 -11.65
C PHE A 123 6.04 1.92 -12.13
N GLU A 124 5.83 1.49 -13.38
CA GLU A 124 6.57 0.39 -14.01
C GLU A 124 7.84 0.85 -14.77
N ASN A 125 7.98 2.16 -15.03
CA ASN A 125 9.16 2.78 -15.65
C ASN A 125 10.05 3.41 -14.59
#